data_AF-A0A970CBX3-F1
#
_entry.id   AF-A0A970CBX3-F1
#
_cell.length_a   1.000
_cell.length_b   1.000
_cell.length_c   1.000
_cell.angle_alpha   90.00
_cell.angle_beta   90.00
_cell.angle_gamma   90.00
#
_symmetry.space_group_name_H-M   'P 1'
#
loop_
_entity.id
_entity.type
_entity.pdbx_description
1 polymer ?
#
loop_
_entity_poly.entity_id
_entity_poly.type
_entity_poly.pdbx_seq_one_letter_code
_entity_poly.pdbx_strand_id
1 'polypeptide(L)'
;MPGIDVFVDGGPMRGKRAKGNVFLAWTDRTAISATGVAILKALGSNPTVMNRKIFEQEQIARAVELGLGVSSPVEIKLFPVNEESAEYCSTVRERLIEG
;
A
#
# COMPACT_ATOMS: atom_id res chain seq x y z
N MET A 1 -13.25 -18.71 0.59
CA MET A 1 -13.41 -17.59 -0.37
C MET A 1 -12.51 -16.46 0.10
N PRO A 2 -11.63 -15.91 -0.77
CA PRO A 2 -10.26 -15.55 -0.38
C PRO A 2 -10.20 -14.19 0.32
N GLY A 3 -10.03 -14.22 1.64
CA GLY A 3 -9.55 -13.07 2.40
C GLY A 3 -8.04 -12.97 2.21
N ILE A 4 -7.58 -11.90 1.57
CA ILE A 4 -6.15 -11.63 1.38
C ILE A 4 -5.55 -11.38 2.76
N ASP A 5 -4.81 -12.37 3.27
CA ASP A 5 -3.91 -12.23 4.41
C ASP A 5 -2.72 -11.35 3.95
N VAL A 6 -2.48 -10.24 4.63
CA VAL A 6 -1.32 -9.36 4.42
C VAL A 6 -0.26 -9.70 5.46
N PHE A 7 0.98 -9.91 5.02
CA PHE A 7 2.10 -10.17 5.91
C PHE A 7 2.67 -8.83 6.40
N VAL A 8 2.51 -8.55 7.69
CA VAL A 8 2.98 -7.28 8.31
C VAL A 8 4.41 -7.37 8.86
N ASP A 9 5.03 -8.54 8.79
CA ASP A 9 6.44 -8.76 9.16
C ASP A 9 6.95 -10.07 8.54
N GLY A 10 8.26 -10.34 8.50
CA GLY A 10 8.83 -11.68 8.26
C GLY A 10 8.63 -12.39 6.90
N GLY A 11 7.97 -11.75 5.92
CA GLY A 11 7.76 -12.30 4.57
C GLY A 11 6.81 -13.51 4.51
N PRO A 12 6.52 -14.05 3.30
CA PRO A 12 5.49 -15.06 3.07
C PRO A 12 5.74 -16.41 3.74
N MET A 13 6.93 -16.62 4.31
CA MET A 13 7.34 -17.88 4.94
C MET A 13 7.21 -17.89 6.47
N ARG A 14 7.22 -16.73 7.15
CA ARG A 14 7.17 -16.61 8.64
C ARG A 14 6.36 -15.42 9.16
N GLY A 15 5.74 -14.66 8.27
CA GLY A 15 5.19 -13.37 8.61
C GLY A 15 3.91 -13.37 9.44
N LYS A 16 3.78 -12.37 10.33
CA LYS A 16 2.55 -12.11 11.07
C LYS A 16 1.46 -11.70 10.07
N ARG A 17 0.34 -12.42 10.09
CA ARG A 17 -0.79 -12.19 9.18
C ARG A 17 -1.76 -11.19 9.78
N ALA A 18 -2.14 -10.19 9.00
CA ALA A 18 -3.23 -9.26 9.28
C ALA A 18 -4.28 -9.38 8.16
N LYS A 19 -5.56 -9.28 8.51
CA LYS A 19 -6.63 -9.28 7.50
C LYS A 19 -6.52 -8.00 6.68
N GLY A 20 -6.11 -8.14 5.42
CA GLY A 20 -5.94 -7.01 4.51
C GLY A 20 -7.24 -6.51 3.90
N ASN A 21 -8.31 -7.34 3.83
CA ASN A 21 -9.67 -7.02 3.36
C ASN A 21 -9.78 -6.04 2.16
N VAL A 22 -8.81 -6.05 1.25
CA VAL A 22 -8.70 -5.05 0.18
C VAL A 22 -8.49 -5.77 -1.15
N PHE A 23 -9.41 -5.55 -2.08
CA PHE A 23 -9.31 -6.00 -3.47
C PHE A 23 -8.87 -4.81 -4.33
N LEU A 24 -7.66 -4.88 -4.89
CA LEU A 24 -7.05 -3.81 -5.68
C LEU A 24 -7.05 -4.18 -7.16
N ALA A 25 -7.59 -3.30 -8.00
CA ALA A 25 -7.48 -3.39 -9.46
C ALA A 25 -6.75 -2.13 -9.96
N TRP A 26 -5.64 -2.31 -10.69
CA TRP A 26 -4.85 -1.19 -11.22
C TRP A 26 -4.22 -1.48 -12.57
N THR A 27 -4.02 -0.41 -13.34
CA THR A 27 -3.23 -0.38 -14.57
C THR A 27 -1.75 -0.01 -14.33
N ASP A 28 -1.41 0.45 -13.12
CA ASP A 28 -0.09 0.99 -12.77
C ASP A 28 0.57 0.16 -11.65
N ARG A 29 1.77 -0.37 -11.93
CA ARG A 29 2.54 -1.24 -11.01
C ARG A 29 3.21 -0.48 -9.87
N THR A 30 3.44 0.81 -10.03
CA THR A 30 4.00 1.67 -8.98
C THR A 30 2.89 2.11 -8.03
N ALA A 31 1.68 2.39 -8.55
CA ALA A 31 0.52 2.71 -7.74
C ALA A 31 0.11 1.58 -6.78
N ILE A 32 0.12 0.32 -7.25
CA ILE A 32 -0.17 -0.83 -6.39
C ILE A 32 0.90 -1.03 -5.31
N SER A 33 2.17 -0.81 -5.65
CA SER A 33 3.28 -0.95 -4.70
C SER A 33 3.19 0.11 -3.61
N ALA A 34 2.96 1.38 -3.99
CA ALA A 34 2.77 2.48 -3.06
C ALA A 34 1.57 2.26 -2.13
N THR A 35 0.44 1.77 -2.67
CA THR A 35 -0.76 1.47 -1.89
C THR A 35 -0.55 0.30 -0.95
N GLY A 36 0.17 -0.74 -1.37
CA GLY A 36 0.54 -1.86 -0.49
C GLY A 36 1.35 -1.40 0.71
N VAL A 37 2.32 -0.50 0.51
CA VAL A 37 3.10 0.10 1.61
C VAL A 37 2.20 0.95 2.51
N ALA A 38 1.27 1.73 1.97
CA ALA A 38 0.33 2.51 2.76
C ALA A 38 -0.59 1.63 3.63
N ILE A 39 -1.06 0.50 3.09
CA ILE A 39 -1.82 -0.51 3.85
C ILE A 39 -0.97 -1.10 4.98
N LEU A 40 0.30 -1.46 4.70
CA LEU A 40 1.21 -1.94 5.72
C LEU A 40 1.44 -0.91 6.83
N LYS A 41 1.56 0.37 6.48
CA LYS A 41 1.65 1.46 7.46
C LYS A 41 0.36 1.59 8.29
N ALA A 42 -0.81 1.52 7.66
CA ALA A 42 -2.10 1.56 8.35
C ALA A 42 -2.28 0.39 9.34
N LEU A 43 -1.71 -0.78 9.04
CA LEU A 43 -1.79 -1.97 9.90
C LEU A 43 -0.71 -2.02 10.99
N GLY A 44 0.19 -1.03 11.07
CA GLY A 44 1.27 -1.01 12.06
C GLY A 44 2.36 -2.06 11.78
N SER A 45 2.88 -2.08 10.55
CA SER A 45 4.01 -2.92 10.13
C SER A 45 5.33 -2.59 10.85
N ASN A 46 6.42 -3.24 10.47
CA ASN A 46 7.72 -3.11 11.11
C ASN A 46 8.38 -1.72 10.92
N PRO A 47 9.37 -1.33 11.76
CA PRO A 47 10.02 -0.02 11.69
C PRO A 47 10.67 0.31 10.35
N THR A 48 11.14 -0.70 9.61
CA THR A 48 11.76 -0.52 8.28
C THR A 48 10.74 0.01 7.26
N VAL A 49 9.49 -0.42 7.37
CA VAL A 49 8.38 0.09 6.55
C VAL A 49 7.86 1.40 7.12
N MET A 50 7.68 1.50 8.43
CA MET A 50 7.07 2.66 9.08
C MET A 50 7.92 3.93 8.97
N ASN A 51 9.25 3.83 9.10
CA ASN A 51 10.16 4.98 9.20
C ASN A 51 10.64 5.54 7.85
N ARG A 52 10.29 4.89 6.74
CA ARG A 52 10.71 5.30 5.39
C ARG A 52 9.50 5.79 4.61
N LYS A 53 9.64 6.86 3.83
CA LYS A 53 8.52 7.33 3.01
C LYS A 53 8.17 6.31 1.94
N ILE A 54 6.90 6.23 1.57
CA ILE A 54 6.43 5.28 0.55
C ILE A 54 7.23 5.38 -0.76
N PHE A 55 7.45 6.59 -1.27
CA PHE A 55 8.20 6.82 -2.52
C PHE A 55 9.72 6.75 -2.37
N GLU A 56 10.23 6.66 -1.14
CA GLU A 56 11.65 6.41 -0.88
C GLU A 56 11.97 4.92 -0.84
N GLN A 57 10.98 4.04 -0.76
CA GLN A 57 11.20 2.59 -0.83
C GLN A 57 11.91 2.24 -2.13
N GLU A 58 12.99 1.46 -2.05
CA GLU A 58 13.92 1.23 -3.17
C GLU A 58 13.22 0.81 -4.48
N GLN A 59 12.23 -0.09 -4.38
CA GLN A 59 11.49 -0.58 -5.54
C GLN A 59 10.59 0.51 -6.17
N ILE A 60 9.99 1.37 -5.35
CA ILE A 60 9.10 2.45 -5.81
C ILE A 60 9.96 3.57 -6.41
N ALA A 61 11.00 4.01 -5.70
CA ALA A 61 11.94 5.02 -6.17
C ALA A 61 12.53 4.62 -7.53
N ARG A 62 12.95 3.37 -7.68
CA ARG A 62 13.50 2.87 -8.95
C ARG A 62 12.47 2.83 -10.08
N ALA A 63 11.22 2.48 -9.79
CA ALA A 63 10.16 2.49 -10.79
C ALA A 63 9.86 3.91 -11.27
N VAL A 64 9.85 4.90 -10.36
CA VAL A 64 9.69 6.32 -10.69
C VAL A 64 10.86 6.83 -11.54
N GLU A 65 12.11 6.52 -11.17
CA GLU A 65 13.30 6.87 -11.96
C GLU A 65 13.24 6.33 -13.40
N LEU A 66 12.68 5.13 -13.58
CA LEU A 66 12.53 4.48 -14.87
C LEU A 66 11.27 4.93 -15.63
N GLY A 67 10.47 5.86 -15.09
CA GLY A 67 9.23 6.33 -15.69
C GLY A 67 8.13 5.25 -15.75
N LEU A 68 8.21 4.24 -14.88
CA LEU A 68 7.28 3.11 -14.84
C LEU A 68 6.08 3.42 -13.93
N GLY A 69 5.29 4.44 -14.27
CA GLY A 69 4.05 4.77 -13.59
C GLY A 69 4.09 6.03 -12.73
N VAL A 70 3.20 6.10 -11.74
CA VAL A 70 3.00 7.28 -10.88
C VAL A 70 4.26 7.70 -10.14
N SER A 71 4.50 9.01 -10.05
CA SER A 71 5.66 9.60 -9.37
C SER A 71 5.36 10.18 -7.99
N SER A 72 4.08 10.32 -7.65
CA SER A 72 3.61 11.00 -6.44
C SER A 72 2.32 10.37 -5.90
N PRO A 73 2.07 10.40 -4.57
CA PRO A 73 0.86 9.85 -3.99
C PRO A 73 -0.42 10.55 -4.46
N VAL A 74 -0.34 11.82 -4.89
CA VAL A 74 -1.50 12.58 -5.39
C VAL A 74 -2.01 12.08 -6.75
N GLU A 75 -1.18 11.35 -7.49
CA GLU A 75 -1.56 10.73 -8.77
C GLU A 75 -2.38 9.44 -8.54
N ILE A 76 -2.35 8.88 -7.34
CA ILE A 76 -3.03 7.64 -6.98
C ILE A 76 -4.46 7.95 -6.53
N LYS A 77 -5.44 7.53 -7.33
CA LYS A 77 -6.85 7.59 -6.97
C LYS A 77 -7.32 6.25 -6.41
N LEU A 78 -7.71 6.26 -5.14
CA LEU A 78 -8.39 5.13 -4.49
C LEU A 78 -9.90 5.30 -4.61
N PHE A 79 -10.61 4.22 -4.91
CA PHE A 79 -12.07 4.18 -4.91
C PHE A 79 -12.55 3.04 -4.02
N PRO A 80 -13.45 3.30 -3.06
CA PRO A 80 -14.08 2.22 -2.31
C PRO A 80 -15.01 1.42 -3.23
N VAL A 81 -15.09 0.12 -2.99
CA VAL A 81 -15.96 -0.79 -3.77
C VAL A 81 -17.41 -0.73 -3.25
N ASN A 82 -17.60 -0.35 -1.99
CA ASN A 82 -18.88 -0.14 -1.32
C ASN A 82 -18.75 0.82 -0.13
N GLU A 83 -19.88 1.20 0.49
CA GLU A 83 -19.90 2.11 1.65
C GLU A 83 -19.11 1.56 2.85
N GLU A 84 -19.15 0.26 3.11
CA GLU A 84 -18.38 -0.38 4.20
C GLU A 84 -16.87 -0.22 4.04
N SER A 85 -16.37 -0.11 2.81
CA SER A 85 -14.95 0.10 2.49
C SER A 85 -14.54 1.57 2.44
N ALA A 86 -15.47 2.51 2.57
CA ALA A 86 -15.20 3.94 2.43
C ALA A 86 -14.26 4.48 3.51
N GLU A 87 -14.49 4.08 4.77
CA GLU A 87 -13.66 4.50 5.92
C GLU A 87 -12.23 4.00 5.76
N TYR A 88 -12.07 2.70 5.47
CA TYR A 88 -10.76 2.09 5.25
C TYR A 88 -10.03 2.72 4.05
N CYS A 89 -10.76 3.00 2.96
CA CYS A 89 -10.21 3.70 1.81
C CYS A 89 -9.72 5.11 2.16
N SER A 90 -10.40 5.81 3.09
CA SER A 90 -9.95 7.12 3.59
C SER A 90 -8.65 6.99 4.37
N THR A 91 -8.56 6.03 5.30
CA THR A 91 -7.36 5.80 6.09
C THR A 91 -6.14 5.48 5.21
N VAL A 92 -6.30 4.62 4.20
CA VAL A 92 -5.19 4.32 3.27
C VAL A 92 -4.80 5.55 2.45
N ARG A 93 -5.76 6.39 2.06
CA ARG A 93 -5.48 7.65 1.35
C ARG A 93 -4.68 8.62 2.22
N GLU A 94 -5.03 8.76 3.50
CA GLU A 94 -4.29 9.58 4.45
C GLU A 94 -2.85 9.09 4.58
N ARG A 95 -2.64 7.77 4.73
CA ARG A 95 -1.29 7.19 4.82
C ARG A 95 -0.47 7.35 3.53
N LEU A 96 -1.11 7.32 2.37
CA LEU A 96 -0.44 7.63 1.10
C LEU A 96 0.07 9.08 1.06
N ILE A 97 -0.72 10.03 1.58
CA ILE A 97 -0.38 11.46 1.58
C ILE A 97 0.67 11.78 2.65
N GLU A 98 0.57 11.18 3.84
CA GLU A 98 1.51 11.39 4.94
C GLU A 98 2.92 10.88 4.62
N GLY A 99 3.04 9.82 3.80
CA GLY A 99 4.32 9.31 3.29
C GLY A 99 5.02 8.32 4.19
#